data_AF-A0A2U2S366-F1
#
_entry.id   AF-A0A2U2S366-F1
#
_cell.length_a   1.000
_cell.length_b   1.000
_cell.length_c   1.000
_cell.angle_alpha   90.00
_cell.angle_beta   90.00
_cell.angle_gamma   90.00
#
_symmetry.space_group_name_H-M   'P 1'
#
loop_
_entity.id
_entity.type
_entity.pdbx_description
1 polymer ?
#
loop_
_entity_poly.entity_id
_entity_poly.type
_entity_poly.pdbx_seq_one_letter_code
_entity_poly.pdbx_strand_id
1 'polypeptide(L)'
;MPRAVKERMNLYITKAVADELRRLIPARERTQFVEEVLARELRRARLAQAIEESYGAWKDEDHPDMLTPEEIDRWIEAQRKIGAASREEELEKLWRESAHE
;
A
#
# COMPACT_ATOMS: atom_id res chain seq x y z
N MET A 1 -19.91 2.28 -3.60
CA MET A 1 -18.72 3.08 -3.22
C MET A 1 -19.20 4.49 -2.92
N PRO A 2 -18.97 5.03 -1.71
CA PRO A 2 -19.31 6.42 -1.44
C PRO A 2 -18.58 7.34 -2.42
N ARG A 3 -19.26 8.37 -2.91
CA ARG A 3 -18.68 9.35 -3.83
C ARG A 3 -17.54 10.07 -3.12
N ALA A 4 -16.34 10.06 -3.71
CA ALA A 4 -15.18 10.75 -3.14
C ALA A 4 -15.51 12.22 -2.87
N VAL A 5 -15.27 12.66 -1.63
CA VAL A 5 -15.45 14.06 -1.22
C VAL A 5 -14.34 14.88 -1.87
N LYS A 6 -14.70 15.92 -2.62
CA LYS A 6 -13.75 16.80 -3.30
C LYS A 6 -13.49 18.04 -2.45
N GLU A 7 -12.22 18.39 -2.30
CA GLU A 7 -11.78 19.61 -1.61
C GLU A 7 -11.11 20.55 -2.62
N ARG A 8 -11.33 21.87 -2.46
CA ARG A 8 -10.69 22.89 -3.31
C ARG A 8 -9.42 23.39 -2.63
N MET A 9 -8.29 23.22 -3.32
CA MET A 9 -7.00 23.73 -2.89
C MET A 9 -6.49 24.78 -3.89
N ASN A 10 -6.08 25.95 -3.40
CA ASN A 10 -5.49 27.00 -4.23
C ASN A 10 -3.95 26.86 -4.16
N LEU A 11 -3.31 26.61 -5.30
CA LEU A 11 -1.86 26.49 -5.43
C LEU A 11 -1.34 27.48 -6.48
N TYR A 12 -0.16 28.05 -6.23
CA TYR A 12 0.58 28.79 -7.23
C TYR A 12 1.54 27.84 -7.97
N ILE A 13 1.44 27.83 -9.29
CA ILE A 13 2.39 27.13 -10.16
C ILE A 13 3.01 28.14 -11.14
N THR A 14 4.20 27.84 -11.64
CA THR A 14 4.87 28.72 -12.61
C THR A 14 4.06 28.80 -13.91
N LYS A 15 4.14 29.96 -14.58
CA LYS A 15 3.46 30.18 -15.87
C LYS A 15 3.88 29.15 -16.92
N ALA A 16 5.17 28.81 -16.97
CA ALA A 16 5.69 27.83 -17.91
C ALA A 16 5.00 26.46 -17.77
N VAL A 17 4.89 25.95 -16.53
CA VAL A 17 4.22 24.66 -16.25
C VAL A 17 2.72 24.74 -16.54
N ALA A 18 2.07 25.85 -16.17
CA ALA A 18 0.65 26.06 -16.46
C ALA A 18 0.35 26.08 -17.97
N ASP A 19 1.20 26.77 -18.74
CA ASP A 19 1.04 26.88 -20.20
C ASP A 19 1.32 25.54 -20.88
N GLU A 20 2.31 24.77 -20.41
CA GLU A 20 2.57 23.41 -20.90
C GLU A 20 1.43 22.45 -20.60
N LEU A 21 0.91 22.45 -19.37
CA LEU A 21 -0.27 21.67 -19.00
C LEU A 21 -1.47 22.01 -19.89
N ARG A 22 -1.67 23.30 -20.19
CA ARG A 22 -2.76 23.76 -21.06
C ARG A 22 -2.60 23.31 -22.51
N ARG A 23 -1.35 23.28 -23.01
CA ARG A 23 -0.99 22.85 -24.36
C ARG A 23 -1.16 21.34 -24.55
N LEU A 24 -0.81 20.55 -23.54
CA LEU A 24 -0.76 19.10 -23.65
C LEU A 24 -2.04 18.40 -23.19
N ILE A 25 -2.74 18.93 -22.17
CA ILE A 25 -3.87 18.25 -21.53
C ILE A 25 -5.19 19.02 -21.77
N PRO A 26 -6.26 18.36 -22.26
CA PRO A 26 -7.58 18.97 -22.44
C PRO A 26 -8.14 19.56 -21.15
N ALA A 27 -8.88 20.67 -21.25
CA ALA A 27 -9.35 21.43 -20.08
C ALA A 27 -10.14 20.59 -19.06
N ARG A 28 -10.92 19.59 -19.51
CA ARG A 28 -11.74 18.72 -18.66
C ARG A 28 -10.96 17.60 -17.97
N GLU A 29 -9.72 17.35 -18.40
CA GLU A 29 -8.86 16.26 -17.89
C GLU A 29 -7.74 16.77 -16.98
N ARG A 30 -7.46 18.09 -16.99
CA ARG A 30 -6.35 18.69 -16.23
C ARG A 30 -6.42 18.40 -14.73
N THR A 31 -7.60 18.49 -14.12
CA THR A 31 -7.76 18.21 -12.68
C THR A 31 -7.46 16.75 -12.38
N GLN A 32 -7.96 15.83 -13.19
CA GLN A 32 -7.68 14.40 -13.04
C GLN A 32 -6.19 14.11 -13.22
N PHE A 33 -5.57 14.66 -14.26
CA PHE A 33 -4.14 14.53 -14.50
C PHE A 33 -3.30 15.02 -13.31
N VAL A 34 -3.63 16.20 -12.77
CA VAL A 34 -2.94 16.77 -11.61
C VAL A 34 -3.14 15.89 -10.37
N GLU A 35 -4.36 15.40 -10.14
CA GLU A 35 -4.67 14.50 -9.02
C GLU A 35 -3.87 13.19 -9.11
N GLU A 36 -3.80 12.56 -10.28
CA GLU A 36 -3.06 11.32 -10.51
C GLU A 36 -1.56 11.50 -10.30
N VAL A 37 -0.97 12.58 -10.84
CA VAL A 37 0.46 12.89 -10.68
C VAL A 37 0.76 13.19 -9.22
N LEU A 38 -0.02 14.04 -8.55
CA LEU A 38 0.18 14.36 -7.14
C LEU A 38 0.04 13.11 -6.26
N ALA A 39 -0.97 12.28 -6.50
CA ALA A 39 -1.15 11.03 -5.75
C ALA A 39 0.03 10.08 -5.91
N ARG A 40 0.60 9.99 -7.13
CA ARG A 40 1.80 9.18 -7.39
C ARG A 40 3.01 9.71 -6.63
N GLU A 41 3.30 11.02 -6.72
CA GLU A 41 4.47 11.58 -6.06
C GLU A 41 4.33 11.55 -4.52
N LEU A 42 3.11 11.74 -3.98
CA LEU A 42 2.86 11.57 -2.55
C LEU A 42 3.07 10.12 -2.08
N ARG A 43 2.69 9.11 -2.88
CA ARG A 43 2.99 7.71 -2.55
C ARG A 43 4.50 7.46 -2.52
N ARG A 44 5.25 8.03 -3.47
CA ARG A 44 6.72 7.92 -3.51
C ARG A 44 7.37 8.58 -2.30
N ALA A 45 6.92 9.77 -1.92
CA ALA A 45 7.43 10.47 -0.73
C ALA A 45 7.18 9.65 0.54
N ARG A 46 5.97 9.10 0.71
CA ARG A 46 5.65 8.22 1.84
C ARG A 46 6.51 6.96 1.86
N LEU A 47 6.73 6.33 0.71
CA LEU A 47 7.59 5.15 0.62
C LEU A 47 9.04 5.48 0.98
N ALA A 48 9.59 6.59 0.47
CA ALA A 48 10.94 7.02 0.80
C ALA A 48 11.10 7.25 2.30
N GLN A 49 10.13 7.92 2.93
CA GLN A 49 10.11 8.10 4.39
C GLN A 49 10.06 6.76 5.12
N ALA A 50 9.19 5.83 4.71
CA ALA A 50 9.09 4.52 5.34
C ALA A 50 10.38 3.70 5.22
N ILE A 51 11.09 3.79 4.08
CA ILE A 51 12.39 3.14 3.88
C ILE A 51 13.42 3.71 4.86
N GLU A 52 13.48 5.03 5.01
CA GLU A 52 14.39 5.68 5.96
C GLU A 52 14.06 5.27 7.41
N GLU A 53 12.80 5.33 7.79
CA GLU A 53 12.34 4.98 9.14
C GLU A 53 12.53 3.49 9.48
N SER A 54 12.48 2.61 8.48
CA SER A 54 12.69 1.16 8.64
C SER A 54 14.15 0.74 8.43
N TYR A 55 15.08 1.68 8.19
CA TYR A 55 16.48 1.34 8.08
C TYR A 55 16.99 0.71 9.38
N GLY A 56 17.53 -0.51 9.27
CA GLY A 56 17.99 -1.29 10.43
C GLY A 56 16.87 -1.87 11.29
N ALA A 57 15.61 -1.83 10.83
CA ALA A 57 14.49 -2.53 11.46
C ALA A 57 14.60 -4.06 11.31
N TRP A 58 15.49 -4.54 10.43
CA TRP A 58 15.83 -5.95 10.28
C TRP A 58 17.32 -6.14 10.57
N LYS A 59 17.63 -6.98 11.56
CA LYS A 59 18.99 -7.39 11.88
C LYS A 59 19.03 -8.90 12.09
N ASP A 60 20.15 -9.51 11.70
CA ASP A 60 20.39 -10.93 11.87
C ASP A 60 20.34 -11.34 13.37
N GLU A 61 20.76 -10.46 14.27
CA GLU A 61 20.68 -10.70 15.72
C GLU A 61 19.24 -10.79 16.24
N ASP A 62 18.32 -10.07 15.59
CA ASP A 62 16.90 -10.05 15.94
C ASP A 62 16.15 -11.25 15.33
N HIS A 63 16.75 -11.94 14.34
CA HIS A 63 16.18 -13.06 13.58
C HIS A 63 17.18 -14.23 13.41
N PRO A 64 17.64 -14.86 14.51
CA PRO A 64 18.58 -15.98 14.43
C PRO A 64 17.97 -17.23 13.76
N ASP A 65 16.65 -17.30 13.65
CA ASP A 65 15.89 -18.35 13.01
C ASP A 65 15.73 -18.17 11.48
N MET A 66 16.40 -17.17 10.89
CA MET A 66 16.36 -16.88 9.45
C MET A 66 17.75 -16.59 8.85
N LEU A 67 18.82 -17.10 9.45
CA LEU A 67 20.20 -16.83 9.02
C LEU A 67 20.60 -17.64 7.78
N THR A 68 20.01 -18.81 7.58
CA THR A 68 20.31 -19.71 6.47
C THR A 68 19.10 -19.91 5.55
N PRO A 69 19.31 -20.24 4.26
CA PRO A 69 18.22 -20.58 3.35
C PRO A 69 17.29 -21.69 3.90
N GLU A 70 17.85 -22.71 4.54
CA GLU A 70 17.07 -23.82 5.11
C GLU A 70 16.21 -23.38 6.30
N GLU A 71 16.67 -22.39 7.06
CA GLU A 71 15.93 -21.77 8.17
C GLU A 71 14.78 -20.90 7.65
N ILE A 72 15.05 -20.11 6.62
CA ILE A 72 14.03 -19.32 5.92
C ILE A 72 12.95 -20.25 5.33
N ASP A 73 13.34 -21.36 4.69
CA ASP A 73 12.40 -22.33 4.14
C ASP A 73 11.51 -22.97 5.21
N ARG A 74 12.09 -23.32 6.37
CA ARG A 74 11.31 -23.81 7.53
C ARG A 74 10.33 -22.76 8.03
N TRP A 75 10.75 -21.49 8.13
CA TRP A 75 9.87 -20.40 8.54
C TRP A 75 8.72 -20.19 7.55
N ILE A 76 9.00 -20.17 6.25
CA ILE A 76 7.98 -20.03 5.20
C ILE A 76 6.94 -21.17 5.30
N GLU A 77 7.40 -22.41 5.48
CA GLU A 77 6.52 -23.57 5.63
C GLU A 77 5.64 -23.47 6.89
N ALA A 78 6.20 -23.00 8.01
CA ALA A 78 5.44 -22.74 9.23
C ALA A 78 4.37 -21.65 9.02
N GLN A 79 4.71 -20.54 8.36
CA GLN A 79 3.76 -19.46 8.07
C GLN A 79 2.61 -19.92 7.15
N ARG A 80 2.92 -20.76 6.15
CA ARG A 80 1.89 -21.33 5.26
C ARG A 80 0.90 -22.21 6.00
N LYS A 81 1.37 -23.01 6.97
CA LYS A 81 0.51 -23.83 7.83
C LYS A 81 -0.36 -22.99 8.75
N ILE A 82 0.18 -21.91 9.32
CA ILE A 82 -0.58 -20.96 10.15
C ILE A 82 -1.70 -20.32 9.33
N GLY A 83 -1.39 -19.79 8.13
CA GLY A 83 -2.40 -19.16 7.26
C GLY A 83 -3.47 -20.13 6.72
N ALA A 84 -3.15 -21.43 6.62
CA ALA A 84 -4.11 -22.47 6.27
C ALA A 84 -5.00 -22.84 7.47
N ALA A 85 -4.41 -23.05 8.65
CA ALA A 85 -5.12 -23.39 9.88
C ALA A 85 -6.06 -22.26 10.33
N SER A 86 -5.60 -21.00 10.29
CA SER A 86 -6.42 -19.84 10.67
C SER A 86 -7.63 -19.67 9.75
N ARG A 87 -7.48 -20.00 8.46
CA ARG A 87 -8.57 -19.95 7.49
C ARG A 87 -9.60 -21.07 7.72
N GLU A 88 -9.16 -22.28 8.07
CA GLU A 88 -10.07 -23.38 8.41
C GLU A 88 -10.85 -23.12 9.70
N GLU A 89 -10.18 -22.59 10.73
CA GLU A 89 -10.84 -22.19 11.98
C GLU A 89 -11.88 -21.09 11.77
N GLU A 90 -11.58 -20.09 10.94
CA GLU A 90 -12.53 -19.03 10.57
C GLU A 90 -13.73 -19.59 9.77
N LEU A 91 -13.50 -20.53 8.85
CA LEU A 91 -14.55 -21.17 8.06
C LEU A 91 -15.46 -22.07 8.92
N GLU A 92 -14.89 -22.85 9.84
CA GLU A 92 -15.66 -23.67 10.78
C GLU A 92 -16.50 -22.83 11.76
N LYS A 93 -16.00 -21.65 12.12
CA LYS A 93 -16.75 -20.71 12.95
C LYS A 93 -17.95 -20.14 12.19
N LEU A 94 -17.74 -19.71 10.94
CA LEU A 94 -18.81 -19.23 10.05
C LEU A 94 -19.86 -20.31 9.78
N TRP A 95 -19.43 -21.56 9.57
CA TRP A 95 -20.34 -22.69 9.36
C TRP A 95 -21.15 -23.05 10.60
N ARG A 96 -20.56 -22.96 11.81
CA ARG A 96 -21.29 -23.13 13.08
C ARG A 96 -22.32 -22.03 13.31
N GLU A 97 -21.99 -20.79 12.98
CA GLU A 97 -22.90 -19.65 13.13
C GLU A 97 -24.08 -19.73 12.14
N SER A 98 -23.83 -20.21 10.91
CA SER A 98 -24.89 -20.39 9.89
C SER A 98 -25.76 -21.65 10.10
N ALA A 99 -25.33 -22.60 10.93
CA ALA A 99 -26.09 -23.81 11.25
C ALA A 99 -27.07 -23.61 12.43
N HIS A 100 -27.03 -22.44 13.08
CA HIS A 100 -27.86 -22.08 14.24
C HIS A 100 -28.91 -20.99 13.93
N GLU A 101 -29.08 -20.62 12.66
CA GLU A 101 -30.11 -19.69 12.15
C GLU A 101 -31.12 -20.45 11.28
#